data_AF-A0A931W2R0-F1
#
_entry.id   AF-A0A931W2R0-F1
#
_cell.length_a   1.000
_cell.length_b   1.000
_cell.length_c   1.000
_cell.angle_alpha   90.00
_cell.angle_beta   90.00
_cell.angle_gamma   90.00
#
_symmetry.space_group_name_H-M   'P 1'
#
loop_
_entity.id
_entity.type
_entity.pdbx_description
1 polymer ?
#
loop_
_entity_poly.entity_id
_entity_poly.type
_entity_poly.pdbx_seq_one_letter_code
_entity_poly.pdbx_strand_id
1 'polypeptide(L)'
;MNGEDGIESSSELVAKGPAEAEVTERVRSVQQEVRAVRSRSWRRLRKITKLERTKNLHAVVVNLVNELRNEGFASLLCPPDAITLVGPEIEDPKTRGKIGHTQEPLGAYIQRLSVDDNFFQRPPFDHVTDPIYRRLIRDFIEGAVMPESKIAALSWSGGVRSLDDESVRYSIIDGLQRLYCFLIAILLVWRRDQLVQDAVIPEEAWNFFAGSVNRLGDPQSATEKLLERVIRYEIFYAISLAGLLHYMVTFNSSQRRMSLRVQLEIMKKPLIEHLKSEGIPIWEDLGRMPGEQRPKDKFLASDIVLATQAFITHNAHVTTAVETERFLDENQPYLDNIGDISDIMRTLKRISAEVHAKIAQAYESNPSQRSLIMSGDPFLFGFVAACGYVRNRGNMVILDKALDKLVEEIDRPGVDPLHFESYQRALAMLNASRGKEARRLVDDTFRRFFLGVTTDLDWLETAIQITRGVSQ
;
A
#
# COMPACT_ATOMS: atom_id res chain seq x y z
N MET A 1 13.03 17.52 77.66
CA MET A 1 14.29 17.64 78.42
C MET A 1 15.06 16.36 78.20
N ASN A 2 16.34 16.51 77.80
CA ASN A 2 17.52 15.62 77.89
C ASN A 2 17.28 14.18 78.40
N GLY A 3 17.90 13.14 77.87
CA GLY A 3 19.17 13.06 77.17
C GLY A 3 19.58 11.58 77.05
N GLU A 4 20.79 11.40 76.56
CA GLU A 4 21.43 10.20 76.03
C GLU A 4 21.75 9.07 77.03
N ASP A 5 22.01 7.91 76.41
CA ASP A 5 23.03 6.89 76.71
C ASP A 5 22.93 5.91 77.89
N GLY A 6 23.28 4.66 77.56
CA GLY A 6 24.07 3.80 78.46
C GLY A 6 23.64 2.33 78.62
N ILE A 7 24.01 1.48 77.65
CA ILE A 7 24.77 0.21 77.79
C ILE A 7 24.48 -0.69 79.02
N GLU A 8 24.09 -1.96 78.81
CA GLU A 8 24.97 -3.13 79.07
C GLU A 8 24.34 -4.47 78.66
N SER A 9 25.21 -5.37 78.20
CA SER A 9 24.90 -6.68 77.62
C SER A 9 24.98 -7.80 78.65
N SER A 10 24.29 -8.92 78.41
CA SER A 10 24.85 -10.23 78.73
C SER A 10 24.36 -11.30 77.76
N SER A 11 25.36 -11.97 77.19
CA SER A 11 25.30 -13.07 76.23
C SER A 11 25.08 -14.41 76.93
N GLU A 12 24.32 -15.31 76.29
CA GLU A 12 24.51 -16.75 76.47
C GLU A 12 24.55 -17.46 75.11
N LEU A 13 25.61 -18.26 74.95
CA LEU A 13 26.00 -19.05 73.79
C LEU A 13 25.28 -20.41 73.80
N VAL A 14 24.73 -20.84 72.66
CA VAL A 14 24.55 -22.27 72.33
C VAL A 14 24.96 -22.52 70.88
N ALA A 15 25.74 -23.59 70.70
CA ALA A 15 26.48 -23.96 69.50
C ALA A 15 25.62 -24.45 68.32
N LYS A 16 26.05 -24.11 67.09
CA LYS A 16 25.52 -24.63 65.81
C LYS A 16 26.31 -25.84 65.32
N GLY A 17 25.62 -26.89 64.87
CA GLY A 17 26.17 -28.00 64.10
C GLY A 17 26.21 -27.73 62.57
N PRO A 18 26.98 -28.50 61.79
CA PRO A 18 27.26 -28.23 60.38
C PRO A 18 26.29 -29.00 59.47
N ALA A 19 25.13 -28.40 59.16
CA ALA A 19 24.19 -28.99 58.18
C ALA A 19 23.58 -27.96 57.22
N GLU A 20 23.81 -26.66 57.41
CA GLU A 20 23.18 -25.59 56.60
C GLU A 20 24.03 -25.14 55.39
N ALA A 21 25.31 -25.52 55.32
CA ALA A 21 26.22 -25.05 54.28
C ALA A 21 26.05 -25.78 52.93
N GLU A 22 25.86 -27.10 52.93
CA GLU A 22 25.77 -27.91 51.69
C GLU A 22 24.47 -27.70 50.90
N VAL A 23 23.36 -27.40 51.58
CA VAL A 23 22.07 -27.13 50.91
C VAL A 23 22.11 -25.78 50.19
N THR A 24 22.83 -24.80 50.76
CA THR A 24 22.91 -23.44 50.20
C THR A 24 23.83 -23.37 48.97
N GLU A 25 24.87 -24.21 48.91
CA GLU A 25 25.75 -24.31 47.72
C GLU A 25 25.07 -25.03 46.55
N ARG A 26 24.29 -26.09 46.79
CA ARG A 26 23.53 -26.78 45.73
C ARG A 26 22.45 -25.91 45.10
N VAL A 27 21.75 -25.07 45.89
CA VAL A 27 20.71 -24.16 45.35
C VAL A 27 21.33 -23.02 44.53
N ARG A 28 22.53 -22.53 44.90
CA ARG A 28 23.26 -21.52 44.12
C ARG A 28 23.86 -22.08 42.83
N SER A 29 24.36 -23.31 42.86
CA SER A 29 24.89 -24.02 41.69
C SER A 29 23.81 -24.28 40.62
N VAL A 30 22.61 -24.72 41.02
CA VAL A 30 21.50 -24.93 40.08
C VAL A 30 20.96 -23.61 39.52
N GLN A 31 20.90 -22.53 40.31
CA GLN A 31 20.50 -21.20 39.81
C GLN A 31 21.55 -20.57 38.88
N GLN A 32 22.84 -20.86 39.08
CA GLN A 32 23.91 -20.42 38.19
C GLN A 32 23.97 -21.24 36.90
N GLU A 33 23.68 -22.54 36.93
CA GLU A 33 23.55 -23.36 35.73
C GLU A 33 22.29 -23.01 34.92
N VAL A 34 21.15 -22.72 35.55
CA VAL A 34 19.93 -22.26 34.84
C VAL A 34 20.15 -20.88 34.19
N ARG A 35 20.96 -20.00 34.80
CA ARG A 35 21.39 -18.72 34.19
C ARG A 35 22.45 -18.91 33.10
N ALA A 36 23.35 -19.87 33.24
CA ALA A 36 24.36 -20.21 32.22
C ALA A 36 23.75 -20.89 30.98
N VAL A 37 22.69 -21.68 31.15
CA VAL A 37 21.94 -22.32 30.06
C VAL A 37 21.06 -21.29 29.33
N ARG A 38 20.45 -20.33 30.04
CA ARG A 38 19.71 -19.22 29.40
C ARG A 38 20.60 -18.20 28.67
N SER A 39 21.87 -18.07 29.06
CA SER A 39 22.81 -17.10 28.45
C SER A 39 23.65 -17.66 27.30
N ARG A 40 23.60 -18.97 27.02
CA ARG A 40 24.44 -19.61 25.97
C ARG A 40 23.75 -19.93 24.64
N SER A 41 22.47 -19.57 24.45
CA SER A 41 21.77 -19.79 23.17
C SER A 41 21.05 -18.55 22.61
N TRP A 42 21.51 -17.35 22.96
CA TRP A 42 21.21 -16.17 22.16
C TRP A 42 22.47 -15.83 21.38
N ARG A 43 22.70 -16.60 20.28
CA ARG A 43 23.42 -16.03 19.14
C ARG A 43 22.85 -14.63 18.94
N ARG A 44 23.70 -13.62 18.72
CA ARG A 44 23.28 -12.26 18.36
C ARG A 44 22.40 -12.33 17.11
N LEU A 45 21.13 -12.69 17.29
CA LEU A 45 20.12 -12.68 16.26
C LEU A 45 19.96 -11.22 15.94
N ARG A 46 20.26 -10.89 14.68
CA ARG A 46 20.03 -9.57 14.10
C ARG A 46 18.66 -9.10 14.60
N LYS A 47 18.61 -7.96 15.30
CA LYS A 47 17.35 -7.36 15.73
C LYS A 47 16.49 -7.17 14.48
N ILE A 48 15.39 -7.90 14.40
CA ILE A 48 14.47 -7.84 13.26
C ILE A 48 13.90 -6.43 13.18
N THR A 49 13.97 -5.85 11.98
CA THR A 49 13.47 -4.51 11.74
C THR A 49 11.93 -4.49 11.80
N LYS A 50 11.34 -3.31 12.03
CA LYS A 50 9.89 -3.13 12.00
C LYS A 50 9.27 -3.57 10.67
N LEU A 51 9.96 -3.32 9.55
CA LEU A 51 9.51 -3.71 8.22
C LEU A 51 9.50 -5.24 8.06
N GLU A 52 10.60 -5.90 8.41
CA GLU A 52 10.70 -7.38 8.36
C GLU A 52 9.62 -8.03 9.23
N ARG A 53 9.40 -7.53 10.46
CA ARG A 53 8.34 -8.04 11.33
C ARG A 53 6.94 -7.86 10.73
N THR A 54 6.64 -6.67 10.20
CA THR A 54 5.34 -6.42 9.55
C THR A 54 5.13 -7.36 8.35
N LYS A 55 6.19 -7.64 7.58
CA LYS A 55 6.15 -8.61 6.48
C LYS A 55 5.90 -10.04 6.97
N ASN A 56 6.58 -10.47 8.04
CA ASN A 56 6.37 -11.79 8.63
C ASN A 56 4.94 -11.95 9.15
N LEU A 57 4.43 -10.97 9.91
CA LEU A 57 3.06 -10.97 10.39
C LEU A 57 2.05 -11.04 9.24
N HIS A 58 2.25 -10.24 8.20
CA HIS A 58 1.40 -10.26 7.02
C HIS A 58 1.41 -11.64 6.33
N ALA A 59 2.59 -12.24 6.15
CA ALA A 59 2.72 -13.57 5.54
C ALA A 59 1.98 -14.65 6.34
N VAL A 60 2.06 -14.61 7.68
CA VAL A 60 1.33 -15.54 8.55
C VAL A 60 -0.18 -15.29 8.48
N VAL A 61 -0.63 -14.03 8.47
CA VAL A 61 -2.05 -13.67 8.35
C VAL A 61 -2.65 -14.14 7.02
N VAL A 62 -1.94 -13.96 5.90
CA VAL A 62 -2.40 -14.40 4.57
C VAL A 62 -2.54 -15.93 4.51
N ASN A 63 -1.67 -16.68 5.19
CA ASN A 63 -1.73 -18.14 5.21
C ASN A 63 -2.63 -18.73 6.33
N LEU A 64 -3.16 -17.90 7.22
CA LEU A 64 -3.83 -18.33 8.45
C LEU A 64 -4.95 -19.37 8.21
N VAL A 65 -5.82 -19.14 7.22
CA VAL A 65 -6.95 -20.05 6.95
C VAL A 65 -6.46 -21.45 6.56
N ASN A 66 -5.42 -21.53 5.72
CA ASN A 66 -4.85 -22.80 5.28
C ASN A 66 -4.16 -23.52 6.45
N GLU A 67 -3.43 -22.77 7.28
CA GLU A 67 -2.76 -23.32 8.46
C GLU A 67 -3.78 -23.86 9.49
N LEU A 68 -4.85 -23.12 9.78
CA LEU A 68 -5.92 -23.57 10.67
C LEU A 68 -6.63 -24.83 10.15
N ARG A 69 -6.88 -24.93 8.84
CA ARG A 69 -7.47 -26.15 8.25
C ARG A 69 -6.59 -27.37 8.47
N ASN A 70 -5.27 -27.23 8.27
CA ASN A 70 -4.32 -28.32 8.47
C ASN A 70 -4.19 -28.76 9.93
N GLU A 71 -4.55 -27.87 10.86
CA GLU A 71 -4.41 -28.05 12.31
C GLU A 71 -5.73 -28.46 12.98
N GLY A 72 -6.71 -28.91 12.18
CA GLY A 72 -7.94 -29.54 12.68
C GLY A 72 -9.16 -28.63 12.74
N PHE A 73 -9.06 -27.36 12.35
CA PHE A 73 -10.19 -26.41 12.38
C PHE A 73 -11.04 -26.43 11.10
N ALA A 74 -10.86 -27.41 10.21
CA ALA A 74 -11.51 -27.45 8.90
C ALA A 74 -13.05 -27.40 8.96
N SER A 75 -13.67 -28.01 9.97
CA SER A 75 -15.13 -28.00 10.16
C SER A 75 -15.70 -26.62 10.50
N LEU A 76 -14.89 -25.74 11.10
CA LEU A 76 -15.24 -24.35 11.39
C LEU A 76 -14.85 -23.41 10.26
N LEU A 77 -14.13 -23.93 9.26
CA LEU A 77 -13.63 -23.23 8.09
C LEU A 77 -14.22 -23.84 6.80
N CYS A 78 -15.51 -24.13 6.82
CA CYS A 78 -16.26 -24.55 5.63
C CYS A 78 -16.40 -23.40 4.63
N PRO A 79 -16.26 -23.65 3.32
CA PRO A 79 -16.54 -22.65 2.29
C PRO A 79 -17.91 -22.01 2.54
N PRO A 80 -18.03 -20.68 2.46
CA PRO A 80 -19.30 -20.02 2.71
C PRO A 80 -20.33 -20.40 1.65
N ASP A 81 -21.58 -20.65 2.07
CA ASP A 81 -22.72 -20.78 1.16
C ASP A 81 -23.12 -19.44 0.53
N ALA A 82 -24.18 -19.42 -0.29
CA ALA A 82 -24.79 -18.19 -0.78
C ALA A 82 -25.17 -17.25 0.38
N ILE A 83 -24.98 -15.94 0.19
CA ILE A 83 -25.26 -14.96 1.25
C ILE A 83 -26.76 -14.88 1.51
N THR A 84 -27.13 -15.11 2.75
CA THR A 84 -28.50 -14.85 3.23
C THR A 84 -28.56 -13.47 3.86
N LEU A 85 -29.49 -12.64 3.36
CA LEU A 85 -29.73 -11.31 3.89
C LEU A 85 -30.61 -11.37 5.16
N VAL A 86 -30.27 -10.52 6.11
CA VAL A 86 -31.04 -10.28 7.33
C VAL A 86 -31.91 -9.04 7.10
N GLY A 87 -33.19 -9.26 6.81
CA GLY A 87 -34.15 -8.20 6.55
C GLY A 87 -34.22 -7.76 5.07
N PRO A 88 -34.98 -6.69 4.78
CA PRO A 88 -35.16 -6.21 3.42
C PRO A 88 -33.89 -5.52 2.90
N GLU A 89 -33.71 -5.61 1.58
CA GLU A 89 -32.71 -4.83 0.85
C GLU A 89 -33.04 -3.34 0.87
N ILE A 90 -32.01 -2.51 0.95
CA ILE A 90 -32.12 -1.05 0.89
C ILE A 90 -31.50 -0.59 -0.41
N GLU A 91 -32.24 0.16 -1.22
CA GLU A 91 -31.69 0.82 -2.40
C GLU A 91 -30.91 2.07 -1.97
N ASP A 92 -29.68 2.19 -2.44
CA ASP A 92 -28.81 3.29 -2.13
C ASP A 92 -29.17 4.54 -2.96
N PRO A 93 -29.56 5.66 -2.32
CA PRO A 93 -30.05 6.83 -3.05
C PRO A 93 -29.00 7.50 -3.94
N LYS A 94 -27.70 7.28 -3.69
CA LYS A 94 -26.61 7.90 -4.46
C LYS A 94 -26.22 7.05 -5.66
N THR A 95 -25.93 5.77 -5.42
CA THR A 95 -25.35 4.88 -6.43
C THR A 95 -26.39 4.01 -7.13
N ARG A 96 -27.64 3.99 -6.62
CA ARG A 96 -28.72 3.05 -6.99
C ARG A 96 -28.34 1.58 -6.82
N GLY A 97 -27.23 1.32 -6.11
CA GLY A 97 -26.85 -0.01 -5.70
C GLY A 97 -27.78 -0.54 -4.62
N LYS A 98 -27.65 -1.81 -4.30
CA LYS A 98 -28.38 -2.46 -3.22
C LYS A 98 -27.48 -2.70 -2.01
N ILE A 99 -28.04 -2.49 -0.84
CA ILE A 99 -27.41 -2.71 0.46
C ILE A 99 -28.21 -3.79 1.19
N GLY A 100 -27.51 -4.82 1.64
CA GLY A 100 -28.06 -5.86 2.50
C GLY A 100 -27.27 -5.98 3.79
N HIS A 101 -27.91 -6.43 4.87
CA HIS A 101 -27.22 -6.82 6.09
C HIS A 101 -27.10 -8.34 6.13
N THR A 102 -26.03 -8.87 6.68
CA THR A 102 -25.87 -10.31 6.86
C THR A 102 -25.09 -10.63 8.12
N GLN A 103 -25.15 -11.89 8.54
CA GLN A 103 -24.46 -12.37 9.72
C GLN A 103 -23.95 -13.80 9.51
N GLU A 104 -22.69 -14.05 9.87
CA GLU A 104 -22.03 -15.34 9.68
C GLU A 104 -21.04 -15.62 10.81
N PRO A 105 -20.74 -16.90 11.12
CA PRO A 105 -19.61 -17.23 11.99
C PRO A 105 -18.30 -16.65 11.45
N LEU A 106 -17.39 -16.25 12.33
CA LEU A 106 -16.09 -15.67 11.98
C LEU A 106 -15.30 -16.58 11.04
N GLY A 107 -15.35 -17.89 11.23
CA GLY A 107 -14.70 -18.86 10.36
C GLY A 107 -15.19 -18.85 8.91
N ALA A 108 -16.49 -18.61 8.68
CA ALA A 108 -17.04 -18.42 7.34
C ALA A 108 -16.67 -17.03 6.78
N TYR A 109 -16.78 -15.99 7.62
CA TYR A 109 -16.47 -14.60 7.24
C TYR A 109 -15.02 -14.43 6.74
N ILE A 110 -14.03 -15.02 7.42
CA ILE A 110 -12.61 -14.92 7.02
C ILE A 110 -12.24 -15.74 5.77
N GLN A 111 -13.10 -16.66 5.35
CA GLN A 111 -12.94 -17.35 4.07
C GLN A 111 -13.60 -16.60 2.92
N ARG A 112 -14.75 -15.97 3.19
CA ARG A 112 -15.44 -15.13 2.23
C ARG A 112 -14.57 -13.94 1.81
N LEU A 113 -13.84 -13.38 2.78
CA LEU A 113 -12.97 -12.24 2.58
C LEU A 113 -11.51 -12.68 2.54
N SER A 114 -10.97 -12.75 1.33
CA SER A 114 -9.54 -12.91 1.15
C SER A 114 -8.83 -11.61 1.53
N VAL A 115 -7.84 -11.69 2.43
CA VAL A 115 -6.95 -10.56 2.73
C VAL A 115 -6.04 -10.25 1.53
N ASP A 116 -5.74 -11.27 0.72
CA ASP A 116 -4.85 -11.20 -0.43
C ASP A 116 -5.59 -10.67 -1.68
N ASP A 117 -6.82 -11.13 -1.90
CA ASP A 117 -7.66 -10.67 -3.03
C ASP A 117 -8.49 -9.43 -2.70
N ASN A 118 -8.27 -8.81 -1.54
CA ASN A 118 -8.99 -7.59 -1.19
C ASN A 118 -8.51 -6.42 -2.05
N PHE A 119 -9.28 -6.15 -3.10
CA PHE A 119 -9.00 -5.09 -4.05
C PHE A 119 -8.85 -3.73 -3.34
N PHE A 120 -7.90 -2.92 -3.82
CA PHE A 120 -7.86 -1.48 -3.54
C PHE A 120 -7.59 -1.06 -2.08
N GLN A 121 -6.97 -1.93 -1.27
CA GLN A 121 -6.62 -1.57 0.11
C GLN A 121 -5.12 -1.66 0.42
N ARG A 122 -4.71 -0.90 1.43
CA ARG A 122 -3.31 -0.82 1.84
C ARG A 122 -2.92 -2.08 2.63
N PRO A 123 -1.69 -2.56 2.47
CA PRO A 123 -1.19 -3.64 3.31
C PRO A 123 -1.16 -3.22 4.79
N PRO A 124 -1.08 -4.21 5.70
CA PRO A 124 -1.15 -3.93 7.13
C PRO A 124 0.10 -3.16 7.57
N PHE A 125 -0.06 -2.42 8.66
CA PHE A 125 1.05 -1.85 9.40
C PHE A 125 1.19 -2.61 10.72
N ASP A 126 2.01 -2.11 11.63
CA ASP A 126 2.29 -2.79 12.88
C ASP A 126 1.14 -2.62 13.90
N HIS A 127 0.06 -3.40 13.75
CA HIS A 127 -1.12 -3.39 14.63
C HIS A 127 -0.81 -3.77 16.07
N VAL A 128 0.21 -4.60 16.30
CA VAL A 128 0.55 -5.13 17.63
C VAL A 128 1.29 -4.11 18.50
N THR A 129 1.91 -3.09 17.89
CA THR A 129 2.55 -1.98 18.61
C THR A 129 1.72 -0.71 18.65
N ASP A 130 0.75 -0.53 17.74
CA ASP A 130 -0.14 0.62 17.76
C ASP A 130 -1.15 0.54 18.93
N PRO A 131 -1.21 1.54 19.83
CA PRO A 131 -2.04 1.46 21.03
C PRO A 131 -3.54 1.27 20.77
N ILE A 132 -4.07 1.77 19.66
CA ILE A 132 -5.50 1.67 19.35
C ILE A 132 -5.82 0.24 18.93
N TYR A 133 -5.07 -0.30 17.97
CA TYR A 133 -5.31 -1.65 17.45
C TYR A 133 -4.94 -2.72 18.47
N ARG A 134 -3.89 -2.51 19.25
CA ARG A 134 -3.53 -3.41 20.36
C ARG A 134 -4.66 -3.51 21.40
N ARG A 135 -5.35 -2.42 21.74
CA ARG A 135 -6.54 -2.49 22.60
C ARG A 135 -7.67 -3.26 21.93
N LEU A 136 -7.96 -2.94 20.66
CA LEU A 136 -9.02 -3.61 19.91
C LEU A 136 -8.80 -5.13 19.80
N ILE A 137 -7.57 -5.58 19.54
CA ILE A 137 -7.20 -7.01 19.50
C ILE A 137 -7.49 -7.67 20.84
N ARG A 138 -7.09 -7.05 21.96
CA ARG A 138 -7.36 -7.58 23.30
C ARG A 138 -8.86 -7.65 23.57
N ASP A 139 -9.60 -6.60 23.23
CA ASP A 139 -11.04 -6.56 23.44
C ASP A 139 -11.75 -7.65 22.61
N PHE A 140 -11.27 -7.94 21.38
CA PHE A 140 -11.72 -9.10 20.62
C PHE A 140 -11.35 -10.42 21.29
N ILE A 141 -10.15 -10.60 21.85
CA ILE A 141 -9.82 -11.80 22.62
C ILE A 141 -10.83 -11.97 23.79
N GLU A 142 -11.19 -10.88 24.45
CA GLU A 142 -12.07 -10.84 25.63
C GLU A 142 -13.57 -10.98 25.32
N GLY A 143 -13.99 -10.94 24.05
CA GLY A 143 -15.40 -11.16 23.68
C GLY A 143 -16.13 -9.96 23.08
N ALA A 144 -15.44 -8.85 22.82
CA ALA A 144 -16.07 -7.68 22.21
C ALA A 144 -16.61 -8.00 20.80
N VAL A 145 -17.79 -7.46 20.50
CA VAL A 145 -18.44 -7.60 19.20
C VAL A 145 -17.77 -6.64 18.20
N MET A 146 -17.53 -7.11 16.98
CA MET A 146 -17.02 -6.26 15.91
C MET A 146 -18.07 -5.23 15.50
N PRO A 147 -17.73 -3.94 15.38
CA PRO A 147 -18.55 -3.00 14.63
C PRO A 147 -18.72 -3.48 13.19
N GLU A 148 -19.91 -3.28 12.61
CA GLU A 148 -20.23 -3.80 11.28
C GLU A 148 -19.20 -3.34 10.24
N SER A 149 -18.69 -4.31 9.47
CA SER A 149 -17.85 -4.04 8.30
C SER A 149 -18.69 -3.85 7.06
N LYS A 150 -18.16 -3.15 6.07
CA LYS A 150 -18.83 -2.90 4.80
C LYS A 150 -18.06 -3.61 3.71
N ILE A 151 -18.74 -4.47 2.96
CA ILE A 151 -18.14 -5.26 1.89
C ILE A 151 -18.89 -5.02 0.58
N ALA A 152 -18.23 -5.20 -0.55
CA ALA A 152 -18.82 -5.20 -1.87
C ALA A 152 -18.75 -6.57 -2.52
N ALA A 153 -19.82 -6.96 -3.20
CA ALA A 153 -19.83 -8.07 -4.15
C ALA A 153 -19.50 -7.56 -5.57
N LEU A 154 -18.45 -8.12 -6.16
CA LEU A 154 -17.89 -7.72 -7.45
C LEU A 154 -17.70 -8.91 -8.39
N SER A 155 -17.84 -8.68 -9.69
CA SER A 155 -17.43 -9.58 -10.77
C SER A 155 -16.26 -8.96 -11.53
N TRP A 156 -15.53 -9.76 -12.30
CA TRP A 156 -14.45 -9.27 -13.18
C TRP A 156 -14.91 -8.23 -14.22
N SER A 157 -16.19 -8.25 -14.59
CA SER A 157 -16.82 -7.30 -15.51
C SER A 157 -17.44 -6.06 -14.84
N GLY A 158 -17.36 -5.93 -13.51
CA GLY A 158 -17.99 -4.85 -12.73
C GLY A 158 -18.87 -5.37 -11.58
N GLY A 159 -19.78 -4.54 -11.06
CA GLY A 159 -20.69 -4.95 -9.99
C GLY A 159 -21.52 -6.19 -10.34
N VAL A 160 -21.81 -7.02 -9.34
CA VAL A 160 -22.65 -8.21 -9.50
C VAL A 160 -24.12 -7.82 -9.42
N ARG A 161 -25.00 -8.43 -10.22
CA ARG A 161 -26.45 -8.16 -10.21
C ARG A 161 -27.18 -8.95 -9.11
N SER A 162 -26.71 -10.15 -8.79
CA SER A 162 -27.24 -11.01 -7.74
C SER A 162 -26.14 -11.54 -6.82
N LEU A 163 -26.44 -11.77 -5.54
CA LEU A 163 -25.47 -12.40 -4.62
C LEU A 163 -25.26 -13.91 -4.90
N ASP A 164 -26.10 -14.50 -5.74
CA ASP A 164 -26.05 -15.92 -6.13
C ASP A 164 -25.17 -16.20 -7.36
N ASP A 165 -24.56 -15.17 -7.97
CA ASP A 165 -23.75 -15.36 -9.17
C ASP A 165 -22.47 -16.17 -8.85
N GLU A 166 -22.16 -17.21 -9.64
CA GLU A 166 -21.05 -18.14 -9.36
C GLU A 166 -19.65 -17.49 -9.35
N SER A 167 -19.52 -16.29 -9.93
CA SER A 167 -18.25 -15.55 -10.03
C SER A 167 -18.12 -14.39 -9.03
N VAL A 168 -18.94 -14.34 -7.97
CA VAL A 168 -18.87 -13.26 -6.98
C VAL A 168 -17.54 -13.29 -6.24
N ARG A 169 -16.88 -12.14 -6.21
CA ARG A 169 -15.75 -11.84 -5.32
C ARG A 169 -16.17 -10.79 -4.31
N TYR A 170 -15.65 -10.90 -3.10
CA TYR A 170 -15.95 -9.96 -2.03
C TYR A 170 -14.72 -9.10 -1.71
N SER A 171 -14.93 -7.80 -1.58
CA SER A 171 -13.89 -6.83 -1.20
C SER A 171 -14.39 -5.97 -0.05
N ILE A 172 -13.51 -5.64 0.88
CA ILE A 172 -13.85 -4.81 2.03
C ILE A 172 -13.78 -3.35 1.60
N ILE A 173 -14.86 -2.61 1.81
CA ILE A 173 -14.93 -1.16 1.62
C ILE A 173 -14.48 -0.45 2.90
N ASP A 174 -14.97 -0.92 4.05
CA ASP A 174 -14.65 -0.42 5.39
C ASP A 174 -14.53 -1.58 6.39
N GLY A 175 -13.55 -1.49 7.29
CA GLY A 175 -13.32 -2.50 8.33
C GLY A 175 -12.12 -3.42 8.12
N LEU A 176 -11.26 -3.19 7.12
CA LEU A 176 -10.08 -4.03 6.89
C LEU A 176 -9.18 -4.12 8.12
N GLN A 177 -8.94 -2.99 8.79
CA GLN A 177 -8.09 -2.98 9.97
C GLN A 177 -8.73 -3.76 11.13
N ARG A 178 -10.07 -3.82 11.20
CA ARG A 178 -10.80 -4.67 12.16
C ARG A 178 -10.64 -6.14 11.83
N LEU A 179 -10.73 -6.51 10.55
CA LEU A 179 -10.44 -7.89 10.10
C LEU A 179 -9.00 -8.28 10.49
N TYR A 180 -8.00 -7.45 10.22
CA TYR A 180 -6.62 -7.71 10.67
C TYR A 180 -6.52 -7.93 12.18
N CYS A 181 -7.20 -7.10 12.99
CA CYS A 181 -7.23 -7.32 14.44
C CYS A 181 -7.84 -8.68 14.84
N PHE A 182 -8.87 -9.16 14.14
CA PHE A 182 -9.41 -10.50 14.37
C PHE A 182 -8.44 -11.60 14.00
N LEU A 183 -7.81 -11.51 12.83
CA LEU A 183 -6.83 -12.51 12.37
C LEU A 183 -5.64 -12.58 13.32
N ILE A 184 -5.17 -11.43 13.82
CA ILE A 184 -4.13 -11.36 14.85
C ILE A 184 -4.63 -11.91 16.19
N ALA A 185 -5.87 -11.66 16.59
CA ALA A 185 -6.46 -12.24 17.80
C ALA A 185 -6.51 -13.77 17.72
N ILE A 186 -6.93 -14.34 16.58
CA ILE A 186 -6.90 -15.78 16.32
C ILE A 186 -5.48 -16.32 16.47
N LEU A 187 -4.50 -15.70 15.81
CA LEU A 187 -3.09 -16.09 15.91
C LEU A 187 -2.58 -16.05 17.36
N LEU A 188 -2.90 -15.01 18.13
CA LEU A 188 -2.47 -14.86 19.52
C LEU A 188 -3.07 -15.94 20.43
N VAL A 189 -4.34 -16.30 20.23
CA VAL A 189 -5.02 -17.34 21.01
C VAL A 189 -4.49 -18.73 20.67
N TRP A 190 -4.28 -18.99 19.38
CA TRP A 190 -3.86 -20.28 18.86
C TRP A 190 -2.36 -20.55 19.10
N ARG A 191 -1.49 -19.66 18.63
CA ARG A 191 -0.02 -19.85 18.64
C ARG A 191 0.70 -19.27 19.85
N ARG A 192 0.06 -18.35 20.58
CA ARG A 192 0.58 -17.81 21.84
C ARG A 192 2.01 -17.27 21.74
N ASP A 193 2.90 -17.69 22.65
CA ASP A 193 4.28 -17.24 22.74
C ASP A 193 5.15 -17.74 21.58
N GLN A 194 4.69 -18.75 20.81
CA GLN A 194 5.36 -19.17 19.56
C GLN A 194 5.51 -18.00 18.58
N LEU A 195 4.55 -17.06 18.56
CA LEU A 195 4.64 -15.86 17.71
C LEU A 195 5.84 -14.96 18.06
N VAL A 196 6.30 -14.99 19.31
CA VAL A 196 7.53 -14.28 19.73
C VAL A 196 8.76 -15.06 19.27
N GLN A 197 8.74 -16.38 19.41
CA GLN A 197 9.84 -17.27 18.99
C GLN A 197 10.07 -17.21 17.48
N ASP A 198 9.00 -17.15 16.70
CA ASP A 198 9.01 -17.00 15.24
C ASP A 198 9.28 -15.54 14.80
N ALA A 199 9.45 -14.64 15.77
CA ALA A 199 9.64 -13.20 15.56
C ALA A 199 8.55 -12.52 14.70
N VAL A 200 7.32 -12.99 14.85
CA VAL A 200 6.11 -12.43 14.24
C VAL A 200 5.62 -11.23 15.03
N ILE A 201 5.69 -11.28 16.37
CA ILE A 201 5.35 -10.18 17.28
C ILE A 201 6.50 -9.88 18.24
N PRO A 202 6.62 -8.64 18.75
CA PRO A 202 7.63 -8.33 19.77
C PRO A 202 7.21 -8.87 21.15
N GLU A 203 8.19 -9.14 22.02
CA GLU A 203 7.97 -9.65 23.37
C GLU A 203 7.09 -8.71 24.20
N GLU A 204 7.25 -7.40 24.05
CA GLU A 204 6.45 -6.39 24.74
C GLU A 204 4.97 -6.41 24.32
N ALA A 205 4.66 -6.84 23.09
CA ALA A 205 3.28 -7.03 22.66
C ALA A 205 2.69 -8.29 23.29
N TRP A 206 3.44 -9.41 23.30
CA TRP A 206 2.99 -10.64 23.96
C TRP A 206 2.68 -10.41 25.45
N ASN A 207 3.57 -9.73 26.17
CA ASN A 207 3.39 -9.42 27.59
C ASN A 207 2.09 -8.66 27.87
N PHE A 208 1.59 -7.87 26.92
CA PHE A 208 0.30 -7.20 27.05
C PHE A 208 -0.90 -8.13 26.85
N PHE A 209 -0.83 -9.07 25.91
CA PHE A 209 -1.94 -9.96 25.57
C PHE A 209 -2.01 -11.22 26.45
N ALA A 210 -0.87 -11.67 26.99
CA ALA A 210 -0.73 -12.95 27.68
C ALA A 210 -1.78 -13.14 28.78
N GLY A 211 -2.07 -12.11 29.58
CA GLY A 211 -3.09 -12.19 30.62
C GLY A 211 -4.51 -12.44 30.11
N SER A 212 -4.89 -11.86 28.96
CA SER A 212 -6.20 -12.09 28.36
C SER A 212 -6.25 -13.43 27.60
N VAL A 213 -5.18 -13.80 26.91
CA VAL A 213 -5.08 -15.09 26.19
C VAL A 213 -5.12 -16.27 27.16
N ASN A 214 -4.33 -16.22 28.25
CA ASN A 214 -4.24 -17.33 29.21
C ASN A 214 -5.56 -17.57 29.96
N ARG A 215 -6.40 -16.54 30.13
CA ARG A 215 -7.74 -16.67 30.74
C ARG A 215 -8.71 -17.51 29.91
N LEU A 216 -8.45 -17.69 28.61
CA LEU A 216 -9.30 -18.50 27.73
C LEU A 216 -9.09 -20.01 27.89
N GLY A 217 -8.07 -20.45 28.64
CA GLY A 217 -7.81 -21.86 28.92
C GLY A 217 -6.98 -22.54 27.84
N ASP A 218 -7.49 -23.63 27.28
CA ASP A 218 -6.83 -24.44 26.24
C ASP A 218 -6.80 -23.72 24.86
N PRO A 219 -5.66 -23.68 24.13
CA PRO A 219 -5.55 -22.97 22.86
C PRO A 219 -6.54 -23.46 21.80
N GLN A 220 -6.75 -24.76 21.68
CA GLN A 220 -7.61 -25.34 20.66
C GLN A 220 -9.06 -24.93 20.91
N SER A 221 -9.57 -25.22 22.11
CA SER A 221 -10.94 -24.89 22.51
C SER A 221 -11.22 -23.37 22.46
N ALA A 222 -10.23 -22.55 22.80
CA ALA A 222 -10.35 -21.09 22.74
C ALA A 222 -10.40 -20.57 21.29
N THR A 223 -9.66 -21.20 20.38
CA THR A 223 -9.67 -20.86 18.95
C THR A 223 -10.99 -21.24 18.30
N GLU A 224 -11.53 -22.42 18.61
CA GLU A 224 -12.87 -22.86 18.15
C GLU A 224 -13.94 -21.84 18.54
N LYS A 225 -14.00 -21.47 19.82
CA LYS A 225 -14.94 -20.46 20.33
C LYS A 225 -14.80 -19.09 19.66
N LEU A 226 -13.60 -18.73 19.19
CA LEU A 226 -13.38 -17.48 18.49
C LEU A 226 -13.90 -17.55 17.05
N LEU A 227 -13.66 -18.66 16.35
CA LEU A 227 -14.13 -18.92 14.98
C LEU A 227 -15.67 -19.04 14.90
N GLU A 228 -16.32 -19.50 15.95
CA GLU A 228 -17.79 -19.61 16.04
C GLU A 228 -18.50 -18.28 16.24
N ARG A 229 -17.78 -17.20 16.59
CA ARG A 229 -18.44 -15.92 16.90
C ARG A 229 -19.15 -15.35 15.69
N VAL A 230 -20.39 -14.93 15.89
CA VAL A 230 -21.20 -14.31 14.84
C VAL A 230 -20.68 -12.91 14.54
N ILE A 231 -20.35 -12.67 13.27
CA ILE A 231 -19.94 -11.40 12.70
C ILE A 231 -21.10 -10.85 11.88
N ARG A 232 -21.43 -9.57 12.09
CA ARG A 232 -22.40 -8.83 11.29
C ARG A 232 -21.68 -7.88 10.35
N TYR A 233 -22.18 -7.78 9.12
CA TYR A 233 -21.64 -6.87 8.12
C TYR A 233 -22.68 -6.46 7.09
N GLU A 234 -22.42 -5.33 6.45
CA GLU A 234 -23.20 -4.78 5.34
C GLU A 234 -22.57 -5.19 4.01
N ILE A 235 -23.40 -5.61 3.06
CA ILE A 235 -22.99 -5.97 1.71
C ILE A 235 -23.60 -5.03 0.68
N PHE A 236 -22.73 -4.44 -0.14
CA PHE A 236 -23.07 -3.59 -1.28
C PHE A 236 -22.97 -4.42 -2.55
N TYR A 237 -24.02 -4.41 -3.37
CA TYR A 237 -24.04 -5.13 -4.64
C TYR A 237 -24.96 -4.39 -5.64
N ALA A 238 -25.03 -4.86 -6.88
CA ALA A 238 -25.66 -4.12 -7.98
C ALA A 238 -25.13 -2.68 -8.13
N ILE A 239 -23.87 -2.46 -7.71
CA ILE A 239 -23.21 -1.15 -7.66
C ILE A 239 -22.17 -1.04 -8.78
N SER A 240 -22.12 0.10 -9.46
CA SER A 240 -21.08 0.37 -10.45
C SER A 240 -19.70 0.54 -9.78
N LEU A 241 -18.61 0.39 -10.54
CA LEU A 241 -17.27 0.64 -10.02
C LEU A 241 -17.15 2.09 -9.48
N ALA A 242 -17.70 3.08 -10.19
CA ALA A 242 -17.71 4.47 -9.72
C ALA A 242 -18.42 4.62 -8.35
N GLY A 243 -19.58 3.98 -8.19
CA GLY A 243 -20.32 3.98 -6.92
C GLY A 243 -19.55 3.29 -5.79
N LEU A 244 -18.88 2.18 -6.08
CA LEU A 244 -18.00 1.52 -5.11
C LEU A 244 -16.88 2.44 -4.64
N LEU A 245 -16.21 3.11 -5.59
CA LEU A 245 -15.10 4.01 -5.30
C LEU A 245 -15.54 5.24 -4.51
N HIS A 246 -16.72 5.79 -4.81
CA HIS A 246 -17.35 6.82 -3.97
C HIS A 246 -17.40 6.37 -2.51
N TYR A 247 -17.86 5.14 -2.25
CA TYR A 247 -17.95 4.62 -0.89
C TYR A 247 -16.60 4.29 -0.26
N MET A 248 -15.67 3.74 -1.02
CA MET A 248 -14.30 3.54 -0.55
C MET A 248 -13.67 4.86 -0.12
N VAL A 249 -13.85 5.95 -0.89
CA VAL A 249 -13.33 7.27 -0.52
C VAL A 249 -14.08 7.83 0.70
N THR A 250 -15.41 7.74 0.69
CA THR A 250 -16.28 8.30 1.75
C THR A 250 -16.06 7.62 3.09
N PHE A 251 -16.03 6.28 3.14
CA PHE A 251 -15.87 5.55 4.40
C PHE A 251 -14.43 5.53 4.92
N ASN A 252 -13.42 5.65 4.04
CA ASN A 252 -12.03 5.80 4.47
C ASN A 252 -11.67 7.21 4.96
N SER A 253 -12.62 8.17 4.95
CA SER A 253 -12.39 9.54 5.41
C SER A 253 -12.10 9.67 6.91
N SER A 254 -12.61 8.72 7.73
CA SER A 254 -12.38 8.65 9.18
C SER A 254 -11.19 7.76 9.59
N GLN A 255 -10.56 7.08 8.63
CA GLN A 255 -9.34 6.29 8.82
C GLN A 255 -8.10 7.09 8.36
N ARG A 256 -6.90 6.46 8.31
CA ARG A 256 -5.74 7.07 7.65
C ARG A 256 -6.07 7.36 6.19
N ARG A 257 -6.36 8.63 5.88
CA ARG A 257 -6.81 9.10 4.57
C ARG A 257 -6.01 8.46 3.43
N MET A 258 -6.73 7.91 2.46
CA MET A 258 -6.14 7.44 1.21
C MET A 258 -5.59 8.64 0.44
N SER A 259 -4.36 8.58 -0.05
CA SER A 259 -3.79 9.67 -0.86
C SER A 259 -4.53 9.74 -2.19
N LEU A 260 -4.65 10.95 -2.76
CA LEU A 260 -5.26 11.14 -4.08
C LEU A 260 -4.56 10.30 -5.17
N ARG A 261 -3.25 10.03 -5.01
CA ARG A 261 -2.49 9.14 -5.90
C ARG A 261 -3.02 7.72 -5.90
N VAL A 262 -3.21 7.13 -4.71
CA VAL A 262 -3.77 5.77 -4.59
C VAL A 262 -5.21 5.74 -5.08
N GLN A 263 -5.99 6.79 -4.84
CA GLN A 263 -7.35 6.91 -5.40
C GLN A 263 -7.29 6.86 -6.94
N LEU A 264 -6.46 7.67 -7.59
CA LEU A 264 -6.28 7.62 -9.03
C LEU A 264 -5.83 6.25 -9.56
N GLU A 265 -4.91 5.57 -8.86
CA GLU A 265 -4.46 4.23 -9.23
C GLU A 265 -5.62 3.23 -9.24
N ILE A 266 -6.44 3.25 -8.19
CA ILE A 266 -7.63 2.42 -8.08
C ILE A 266 -8.61 2.73 -9.23
N MET A 267 -8.85 4.03 -9.47
CA MET A 267 -9.80 4.51 -10.48
C MET A 267 -9.38 4.19 -11.91
N LYS A 268 -8.08 3.95 -12.13
CA LYS A 268 -7.51 3.62 -13.45
C LYS A 268 -6.84 2.25 -13.48
N LYS A 269 -7.24 1.35 -12.59
CA LYS A 269 -6.67 0.01 -12.49
C LYS A 269 -6.71 -0.77 -13.82
N PRO A 270 -7.82 -0.80 -14.59
CA PRO A 270 -7.82 -1.45 -15.90
C PRO A 270 -6.81 -0.86 -16.90
N LEU A 271 -6.63 0.46 -16.93
CA LEU A 271 -5.59 1.09 -17.76
C LEU A 271 -4.18 0.67 -17.30
N ILE A 272 -3.93 0.70 -15.99
CA ILE A 272 -2.64 0.32 -15.39
C ILE A 272 -2.31 -1.15 -15.72
N GLU A 273 -3.25 -2.07 -15.54
CA GLU A 273 -3.04 -3.48 -15.87
C GLU A 273 -2.81 -3.69 -17.37
N HIS A 274 -3.51 -2.96 -18.22
CA HIS A 274 -3.27 -3.04 -19.66
C HIS A 274 -1.86 -2.55 -20.05
N LEU A 275 -1.42 -1.41 -19.50
CA LEU A 275 -0.06 -0.90 -19.73
C LEU A 275 1.02 -1.85 -19.19
N LYS A 276 0.78 -2.51 -18.04
CA LYS A 276 1.67 -3.56 -17.52
C LYS A 276 1.73 -4.75 -18.46
N SER A 277 0.61 -5.19 -19.03
CA SER A 277 0.56 -6.30 -20.00
C SER A 277 1.35 -6.01 -21.28
N GLU A 278 1.50 -4.73 -21.64
CA GLU A 278 2.35 -4.27 -22.75
C GLU A 278 3.84 -4.14 -22.40
N GLY A 279 4.23 -4.48 -21.16
CA GLY A 279 5.62 -4.47 -20.70
C GLY A 279 6.11 -3.13 -20.14
N ILE A 280 5.22 -2.18 -19.86
CA ILE A 280 5.61 -0.90 -19.25
C ILE A 280 5.92 -1.12 -17.75
N PRO A 281 7.10 -0.71 -17.25
CA PRO A 281 7.51 -0.94 -15.87
C PRO A 281 6.79 0.02 -14.92
N ILE A 282 5.67 -0.42 -14.34
CA ILE A 282 4.85 0.38 -13.42
C ILE A 282 5.03 -0.11 -11.98
N TRP A 283 5.16 0.87 -11.07
CA TRP A 283 5.11 0.72 -9.62
C TRP A 283 3.81 1.30 -9.08
N GLU A 284 3.09 0.50 -8.31
CA GLU A 284 1.82 0.88 -7.69
C GLU A 284 2.06 1.26 -6.22
N ASP A 285 1.56 2.41 -5.77
CA ASP A 285 1.50 2.71 -4.34
C ASP A 285 0.43 1.84 -3.66
N LEU A 286 -0.57 1.38 -4.43
CA LEU A 286 -1.50 0.34 -4.02
C LEU A 286 -0.76 -0.98 -3.78
N GLY A 287 -0.84 -1.52 -2.56
CA GLY A 287 -0.14 -2.74 -2.15
C GLY A 287 1.27 -2.54 -1.56
N ARG A 288 1.79 -1.30 -1.55
CA ARG A 288 3.12 -0.99 -1.01
C ARG A 288 3.20 -1.11 0.51
N MET A 289 4.16 -1.87 1.02
CA MET A 289 4.38 -2.00 2.47
C MET A 289 4.88 -0.69 3.09
N PRO A 290 4.48 -0.34 4.34
CA PRO A 290 4.96 0.86 5.01
C PRO A 290 6.49 0.89 5.11
N GLY A 291 7.13 1.88 4.50
CA GLY A 291 8.60 2.06 4.51
C GLY A 291 9.33 1.47 3.28
N GLU A 292 8.63 0.73 2.42
CA GLU A 292 9.16 0.33 1.11
C GLU A 292 9.37 1.56 0.23
N GLN A 293 10.38 1.57 -0.63
CA GLN A 293 10.65 2.70 -1.54
C GLN A 293 10.41 2.29 -2.99
N ARG A 294 9.88 3.23 -3.78
CA ARG A 294 9.70 3.04 -5.23
C ARG A 294 11.06 2.78 -5.88
N PRO A 295 11.23 1.71 -6.67
CA PRO A 295 12.39 1.52 -7.53
C PRO A 295 12.52 2.66 -8.56
N LYS A 296 13.74 3.17 -8.78
CA LYS A 296 13.96 4.34 -9.67
C LYS A 296 13.75 4.03 -11.17
N ASP A 297 13.69 2.76 -11.52
CA ASP A 297 13.52 2.19 -12.85
C ASP A 297 12.05 1.88 -13.19
N LYS A 298 11.10 2.31 -12.35
CA LYS A 298 9.67 2.11 -12.58
C LYS A 298 8.91 3.44 -12.51
N PHE A 299 7.94 3.60 -13.41
CA PHE A 299 6.98 4.69 -13.35
C PHE A 299 6.05 4.54 -12.16
N LEU A 300 5.69 5.63 -11.49
CA LEU A 300 4.59 5.58 -10.53
C LEU A 300 3.26 5.47 -11.28
N ALA A 301 2.38 4.56 -10.86
CA ALA A 301 1.10 4.34 -11.53
C ALA A 301 0.25 5.61 -11.59
N SER A 302 0.19 6.41 -10.52
CA SER A 302 -0.48 7.72 -10.56
C SER A 302 0.11 8.69 -11.59
N ASP A 303 1.43 8.64 -11.82
CA ASP A 303 2.10 9.51 -12.80
C ASP A 303 1.77 9.07 -14.23
N ILE A 304 1.63 7.76 -14.49
CA ILE A 304 1.20 7.24 -15.78
C ILE A 304 -0.25 7.62 -16.11
N VAL A 305 -1.13 7.58 -15.11
CA VAL A 305 -2.51 8.05 -15.26
C VAL A 305 -2.53 9.53 -15.65
N LEU A 306 -1.76 10.36 -14.95
CA LEU A 306 -1.66 11.78 -15.28
C LEU A 306 -1.00 12.02 -16.64
N ALA A 307 0.05 11.27 -16.99
CA ALA A 307 0.69 11.36 -18.30
C ALA A 307 -0.29 11.02 -19.44
N THR A 308 -1.11 9.98 -19.26
CA THR A 308 -2.20 9.63 -20.18
C THR A 308 -3.15 10.82 -20.39
N GLN A 309 -3.55 11.47 -19.29
CA GLN A 309 -4.42 12.65 -19.39
C GLN A 309 -3.72 13.84 -20.04
N ALA A 310 -2.43 14.05 -19.75
CA ALA A 310 -1.62 15.10 -20.37
C ALA A 310 -1.51 14.90 -21.88
N PHE A 311 -1.41 13.65 -22.35
CA PHE A 311 -1.45 13.30 -23.76
C PHE A 311 -2.80 13.67 -24.39
N ILE A 312 -3.91 13.22 -23.79
CA ILE A 312 -5.27 13.44 -24.33
C ILE A 312 -5.61 14.93 -24.39
N THR A 313 -5.27 15.70 -23.36
CA THR A 313 -5.60 17.13 -23.26
C THR A 313 -4.54 18.04 -23.85
N HIS A 314 -3.39 17.49 -24.24
CA HIS A 314 -2.24 18.24 -24.71
C HIS A 314 -1.81 19.33 -23.70
N ASN A 315 -1.95 19.01 -22.42
CA ASN A 315 -1.78 19.96 -21.31
C ASN A 315 -0.86 19.37 -20.24
N ALA A 316 0.32 19.97 -20.07
CA ALA A 316 1.29 19.54 -19.07
C ALA A 316 0.87 19.86 -17.62
N HIS A 317 -0.19 20.64 -17.39
CA HIS A 317 -0.62 21.09 -16.07
C HIS A 317 -1.69 20.23 -15.40
N VAL A 318 -1.88 18.99 -15.86
CA VAL A 318 -2.71 18.00 -15.17
C VAL A 318 -2.23 17.81 -13.71
N THR A 319 -3.18 17.62 -12.80
CA THR A 319 -2.88 17.41 -11.38
C THR A 319 -3.71 16.28 -10.80
N THR A 320 -3.17 15.63 -9.77
CA THR A 320 -3.86 14.54 -9.08
C THR A 320 -5.22 14.97 -8.53
N ALA A 321 -5.32 16.18 -7.97
CA ALA A 321 -6.54 16.70 -7.37
C ALA A 321 -7.66 16.88 -8.40
N VAL A 322 -7.38 17.61 -9.48
CA VAL A 322 -8.36 17.88 -10.55
C VAL A 322 -8.83 16.58 -11.19
N GLU A 323 -7.92 15.64 -11.48
CA GLU A 323 -8.32 14.37 -12.09
C GLU A 323 -9.11 13.50 -11.12
N THR A 324 -8.76 13.47 -9.83
CA THR A 324 -9.55 12.70 -8.83
C THR A 324 -10.96 13.27 -8.69
N GLU A 325 -11.09 14.59 -8.59
CA GLU A 325 -12.39 15.27 -8.50
C GLU A 325 -13.24 15.02 -9.76
N ARG A 326 -12.63 15.14 -10.94
CA ARG A 326 -13.31 14.93 -12.22
C ARG A 326 -13.94 13.54 -12.36
N PHE A 327 -13.32 12.51 -11.80
CA PHE A 327 -13.89 11.15 -11.82
C PHE A 327 -14.95 10.90 -10.76
N LEU A 328 -14.95 11.67 -9.67
CA LEU A 328 -16.01 11.61 -8.66
C LEU A 328 -17.28 12.33 -9.13
N ASP A 329 -17.18 13.16 -10.17
CA ASP A 329 -18.31 13.75 -10.88
C ASP A 329 -18.90 12.72 -11.87
N GLU A 330 -20.17 12.34 -11.68
CA GLU A 330 -20.85 11.20 -12.30
C GLU A 330 -21.01 11.29 -13.84
N ASN A 331 -20.58 12.39 -14.45
CA ASN A 331 -20.93 12.75 -15.82
C ASN A 331 -19.89 12.37 -16.88
N GLN A 332 -18.84 11.60 -16.55
CA GLN A 332 -17.83 11.21 -17.55
C GLN A 332 -17.73 9.70 -17.76
N PRO A 333 -18.03 9.21 -18.98
CA PRO A 333 -17.85 7.81 -19.31
C PRO A 333 -16.37 7.41 -19.24
N TYR A 334 -16.16 6.21 -18.71
CA TYR A 334 -14.89 5.62 -18.34
C TYR A 334 -13.89 5.48 -19.52
N LEU A 335 -14.36 5.48 -20.78
CA LEU A 335 -13.61 5.07 -21.98
C LEU A 335 -14.08 5.72 -23.31
N ASP A 336 -14.57 6.95 -23.32
CA ASP A 336 -15.11 7.53 -24.59
C ASP A 336 -14.08 7.67 -25.72
N ASN A 337 -12.78 7.57 -25.42
CA ASN A 337 -11.71 7.74 -26.40
C ASN A 337 -10.86 6.48 -26.62
N ILE A 338 -11.47 5.36 -27.01
CA ILE A 338 -10.76 4.09 -27.29
C ILE A 338 -9.61 4.28 -28.31
N GLY A 339 -9.81 5.11 -29.33
CA GLY A 339 -8.77 5.45 -30.31
C GLY A 339 -7.57 6.19 -29.70
N ASP A 340 -7.82 7.08 -28.75
CA ASP A 340 -6.74 7.77 -28.03
C ASP A 340 -5.99 6.80 -27.11
N ILE A 341 -6.66 5.81 -26.52
CA ILE A 341 -6.01 4.80 -25.66
C ILE A 341 -4.97 4.00 -26.44
N SER A 342 -5.29 3.53 -27.65
CA SER A 342 -4.33 2.80 -28.49
C SER A 342 -3.10 3.66 -28.82
N ASP A 343 -3.32 4.93 -29.19
CA ASP A 343 -2.24 5.87 -29.50
C ASP A 343 -1.38 6.19 -28.27
N ILE A 344 -2.01 6.33 -27.10
CA ILE A 344 -1.33 6.52 -25.82
C ILE A 344 -0.46 5.32 -25.48
N MET A 345 -1.02 4.11 -25.58
CA MET A 345 -0.28 2.88 -25.30
C MET A 345 0.94 2.75 -26.19
N ARG A 346 0.76 2.96 -27.50
CA ARG A 346 1.86 2.94 -28.47
C ARG A 346 2.91 3.98 -28.09
N THR A 347 2.51 5.20 -27.77
CA THR A 347 3.42 6.28 -27.38
C THR A 347 4.18 5.93 -26.10
N LEU A 348 3.49 5.55 -25.02
CA LEU A 348 4.12 5.21 -23.74
C LEU A 348 5.07 4.01 -23.86
N LYS A 349 4.74 3.03 -24.71
CA LYS A 349 5.62 1.90 -25.02
C LYS A 349 6.92 2.37 -25.68
N ARG A 350 6.85 3.24 -26.68
CA ARG A 350 8.05 3.84 -27.32
C ARG A 350 8.86 4.68 -26.33
N ILE A 351 8.20 5.49 -25.51
CA ILE A 351 8.88 6.28 -24.48
C ILE A 351 9.64 5.38 -23.51
N SER A 352 9.02 4.29 -23.05
CA SER A 352 9.63 3.37 -22.10
C SER A 352 10.74 2.51 -22.72
N ALA A 353 10.52 1.96 -23.91
CA ALA A 353 11.40 0.96 -24.52
C ALA A 353 12.53 1.57 -25.37
N GLU A 354 12.29 2.72 -25.99
CA GLU A 354 13.25 3.36 -26.89
C GLU A 354 13.87 4.58 -26.21
N VAL A 355 13.07 5.63 -25.96
CA VAL A 355 13.58 6.92 -25.49
C VAL A 355 14.24 6.80 -24.12
N HIS A 356 13.56 6.19 -23.14
CA HIS A 356 14.11 6.02 -21.80
C HIS A 356 15.33 5.08 -21.79
N ALA A 357 15.31 3.99 -22.56
CA ALA A 357 16.44 3.06 -22.63
C ALA A 357 17.71 3.76 -23.13
N LYS A 358 17.58 4.61 -24.15
CA LYS A 358 18.68 5.40 -24.72
C LYS A 358 19.20 6.46 -23.75
N ILE A 359 18.30 7.21 -23.10
CA ILE A 359 18.67 8.16 -22.04
C ILE A 359 19.38 7.43 -20.89
N ALA A 360 18.88 6.26 -20.50
CA ALA A 360 19.45 5.50 -19.40
C ALA A 360 20.86 4.98 -19.72
N GLN A 361 21.12 4.64 -20.98
CA GLN A 361 22.44 4.27 -21.49
C GLN A 361 23.38 5.49 -21.51
N ALA A 362 22.92 6.63 -22.05
CA ALA A 362 23.74 7.84 -22.17
C ALA A 362 24.17 8.40 -20.81
N TYR A 363 23.34 8.25 -19.78
CA TYR A 363 23.61 8.70 -18.41
C TYR A 363 23.88 7.57 -17.41
N GLU A 364 24.46 6.45 -17.86
CA GLU A 364 24.69 5.28 -17.01
C GLU A 364 25.47 5.63 -15.72
N SER A 365 26.43 6.55 -15.81
CA SER A 365 27.26 7.02 -14.69
C SER A 365 26.54 7.97 -13.73
N ASN A 366 25.34 8.47 -14.08
CA ASN A 366 24.61 9.45 -13.29
C ASN A 366 23.18 8.97 -12.94
N PRO A 367 22.97 8.41 -11.73
CA PRO A 367 21.69 7.82 -11.35
C PRO A 367 20.49 8.78 -11.36
N SER A 368 20.68 10.08 -11.17
CA SER A 368 19.57 11.04 -11.19
C SER A 368 19.11 11.35 -12.61
N GLN A 369 20.05 11.47 -13.54
CA GLN A 369 19.79 11.70 -14.97
C GLN A 369 19.22 10.45 -15.65
N ARG A 370 19.76 9.27 -15.32
CA ARG A 370 19.29 7.97 -15.83
C ARG A 370 17.79 7.77 -15.64
N SER A 371 17.25 8.20 -14.49
CA SER A 371 15.83 8.04 -14.15
C SER A 371 14.96 9.26 -14.49
N LEU A 372 15.43 10.23 -15.28
CA LEU A 372 14.73 11.51 -15.48
C LEU A 372 13.28 11.34 -15.95
N ILE A 373 13.04 10.51 -16.98
CA ILE A 373 11.69 10.19 -17.48
C ILE A 373 10.87 9.41 -16.44
N MET A 374 11.47 8.39 -15.82
CA MET A 374 10.81 7.52 -14.83
C MET A 374 10.50 8.23 -13.51
N SER A 375 11.19 9.34 -13.23
CA SER A 375 11.02 10.11 -12.01
C SER A 375 9.63 10.75 -11.92
N GLY A 376 8.96 10.98 -13.06
CA GLY A 376 7.60 11.49 -13.18
C GLY A 376 7.55 13.00 -13.45
N ASP A 377 6.77 13.72 -12.65
CA ASP A 377 6.67 15.19 -12.64
C ASP A 377 8.05 15.83 -12.34
N PRO A 378 8.53 16.83 -13.11
CA PRO A 378 7.86 17.54 -14.21
C PRO A 378 8.15 17.01 -15.62
N PHE A 379 9.17 16.18 -15.79
CA PHE A 379 9.66 15.84 -17.12
C PHE A 379 8.69 14.98 -17.91
N LEU A 380 8.16 13.91 -17.31
CA LEU A 380 7.23 13.00 -17.98
C LEU A 380 5.98 13.74 -18.48
N PHE A 381 5.42 14.62 -17.66
CA PHE A 381 4.16 15.29 -17.98
C PHE A 381 4.31 16.29 -19.12
N GLY A 382 5.39 17.09 -19.10
CA GLY A 382 5.68 18.01 -20.21
C GLY A 382 5.96 17.25 -21.51
N PHE A 383 6.78 16.19 -21.43
CA PHE A 383 7.14 15.41 -22.61
C PHE A 383 5.95 14.70 -23.26
N VAL A 384 5.10 14.07 -22.44
CA VAL A 384 3.91 13.36 -22.93
C VAL A 384 2.83 14.33 -23.43
N ALA A 385 2.69 15.51 -22.81
CA ALA A 385 1.83 16.58 -23.33
C ALA A 385 2.27 17.06 -24.72
N ALA A 386 3.57 17.24 -24.94
CA ALA A 386 4.13 17.60 -26.24
C ALA A 386 3.86 16.52 -27.29
N CYS A 387 4.00 15.24 -26.92
CA CYS A 387 3.65 14.11 -27.81
C CYS A 387 2.16 14.15 -28.21
N GLY A 388 1.28 14.35 -27.22
CA GLY A 388 -0.16 14.48 -27.46
C GLY A 388 -0.48 15.64 -28.40
N TYR A 389 0.16 16.79 -28.20
CA TYR A 389 -0.03 17.96 -29.06
C TYR A 389 0.36 17.68 -30.51
N VAL A 390 1.51 17.03 -30.74
CA VAL A 390 1.98 16.67 -32.09
C VAL A 390 1.04 15.67 -32.75
N ARG A 391 0.60 14.64 -32.00
CA ARG A 391 -0.40 13.67 -32.49
C ARG A 391 -1.68 14.37 -32.90
N ASN A 392 -2.19 15.31 -32.11
CA ASN A 392 -3.43 16.02 -32.39
C ASN A 392 -3.35 16.99 -33.57
N ARG A 393 -2.22 17.70 -33.73
CA ARG A 393 -2.03 18.59 -34.89
C ARG A 393 -1.80 17.83 -36.20
N GLY A 394 -1.28 16.62 -36.11
CA GLY A 394 -0.97 15.78 -37.24
C GLY A 394 -1.69 14.46 -37.14
N ASN A 395 -0.93 13.41 -36.81
CA ASN A 395 -1.39 12.06 -36.54
C ASN A 395 -0.24 11.28 -35.88
N MET A 396 -0.46 9.99 -35.62
CA MET A 396 0.58 9.12 -35.06
C MET A 396 1.83 8.99 -35.93
N VAL A 397 1.72 9.06 -37.26
CA VAL A 397 2.90 8.96 -38.16
C VAL A 397 3.82 10.17 -38.00
N ILE A 398 3.24 11.36 -37.80
CA ILE A 398 4.03 12.58 -37.55
C ILE A 398 4.70 12.50 -36.18
N LEU A 399 3.97 12.06 -35.14
CA LEU A 399 4.55 11.82 -33.83
C LEU A 399 5.68 10.77 -33.90
N ASP A 400 5.48 9.70 -34.66
CA ASP A 400 6.47 8.63 -34.77
C ASP A 400 7.78 9.15 -35.33
N LYS A 401 7.74 9.93 -36.41
CA LYS A 401 8.92 10.56 -37.02
C LYS A 401 9.59 11.55 -36.07
N ALA A 402 8.81 12.26 -35.26
CA ALA A 402 9.36 13.20 -34.28
C ALA A 402 10.10 12.47 -33.15
N LEU A 403 9.58 11.32 -32.71
CA LEU A 403 10.25 10.43 -31.75
C LEU A 403 11.50 9.78 -32.37
N ASP A 404 11.44 9.34 -33.64
CA ASP A 404 12.60 8.80 -34.36
C ASP A 404 13.74 9.83 -34.40
N LYS A 405 13.42 11.07 -34.78
CA LYS A 405 14.37 12.19 -34.77
C LYS A 405 14.98 12.40 -33.38
N LEU A 406 14.19 12.33 -32.31
CA LEU A 406 14.71 12.44 -30.94
C LEU A 406 15.68 11.30 -30.59
N VAL A 407 15.34 10.06 -30.96
CA VAL A 407 16.20 8.90 -30.72
C VAL A 407 17.51 9.03 -31.49
N GLU A 408 17.47 9.50 -32.74
CA GLU A 408 18.66 9.77 -33.55
C GLU A 408 19.56 10.85 -32.92
N GLU A 409 18.98 11.91 -32.36
CA GLU A 409 19.75 12.93 -31.62
C GLU A 409 20.40 12.35 -30.36
N ILE A 410 19.68 11.49 -29.63
CA ILE A 410 20.21 10.85 -28.41
C ILE A 410 21.38 9.91 -28.73
N ASP A 411 21.37 9.26 -29.90
CA ASP A 411 22.41 8.31 -30.32
C ASP A 411 23.70 8.96 -30.82
N ARG A 412 23.76 10.30 -30.90
CA ARG A 412 24.97 11.00 -31.37
C ARG A 412 26.13 10.85 -30.37
N PRO A 413 27.27 10.25 -30.77
CA PRO A 413 28.37 9.99 -29.86
C PRO A 413 29.02 11.28 -29.36
N GLY A 414 29.30 11.35 -28.05
CA GLY A 414 30.04 12.45 -27.43
C GLY A 414 29.25 13.74 -27.18
N VAL A 415 27.95 13.74 -27.49
CA VAL A 415 27.04 14.88 -27.22
C VAL A 415 26.13 14.52 -26.06
N ASP A 416 25.90 15.47 -25.15
CA ASP A 416 24.90 15.34 -24.09
C ASP A 416 23.49 15.35 -24.72
N PRO A 417 22.78 14.22 -24.74
CA PRO A 417 21.63 14.02 -25.61
C PRO A 417 20.41 14.87 -25.24
N LEU A 418 20.34 15.30 -23.97
CA LEU A 418 19.30 16.20 -23.49
C LEU A 418 19.85 17.59 -23.17
N HIS A 419 21.11 17.91 -23.49
CA HIS A 419 21.77 19.15 -23.05
C HIS A 419 21.46 19.45 -21.56
N PHE A 420 21.67 18.46 -20.70
CA PHE A 420 21.20 18.43 -19.32
C PHE A 420 21.72 19.62 -18.50
N GLU A 421 22.94 20.09 -18.74
CA GLU A 421 23.45 21.30 -18.07
C GLU A 421 22.61 22.53 -18.44
N SER A 422 22.29 22.69 -19.73
CA SER A 422 21.39 23.76 -20.21
C SER A 422 19.99 23.63 -19.62
N TYR A 423 19.47 22.40 -19.52
CA TYR A 423 18.19 22.12 -18.85
C TYR A 423 18.22 22.54 -17.37
N GLN A 424 19.27 22.21 -16.62
CA GLN A 424 19.39 22.60 -15.21
C GLN A 424 19.49 24.12 -15.03
N ARG A 425 20.25 24.79 -15.90
CA ARG A 425 20.33 26.26 -15.90
C ARG A 425 18.99 26.89 -16.23
N ALA A 426 18.28 26.37 -17.24
CA ALA A 426 16.94 26.81 -17.60
C ALA A 426 15.94 26.63 -16.44
N LEU A 427 15.97 25.50 -15.74
CA LEU A 427 15.17 25.29 -14.53
C LEU A 427 15.51 26.29 -13.42
N ALA A 428 16.78 26.61 -13.22
CA ALA A 428 17.21 27.57 -12.21
C ALA A 428 16.75 29.01 -12.50
N MET A 429 16.49 29.36 -13.77
CA MET A 429 15.93 30.65 -14.17
C MET A 429 14.44 30.81 -13.82
N LEU A 430 13.71 29.72 -13.55
CA LEU A 430 12.29 29.74 -13.26
C LEU A 430 12.04 29.89 -11.74
N ASN A 431 11.25 30.90 -11.33
CA ASN A 431 10.97 31.21 -9.92
C ASN A 431 9.95 30.25 -9.26
N ALA A 432 10.14 30.01 -7.95
CA ALA A 432 9.35 29.35 -6.87
C ALA A 432 8.20 28.34 -7.16
N SER A 433 7.36 28.48 -8.20
CA SER A 433 6.32 27.50 -8.56
C SER A 433 6.88 26.36 -9.42
N ARG A 434 7.95 25.72 -8.90
CA ARG A 434 8.83 24.77 -9.63
C ARG A 434 8.10 23.72 -10.45
N GLY A 435 6.90 23.27 -10.07
CA GLY A 435 6.16 22.26 -10.83
C GLY A 435 5.57 22.80 -12.14
N LYS A 436 4.87 23.94 -12.12
CA LYS A 436 4.10 24.42 -13.28
C LYS A 436 5.03 24.87 -14.41
N GLU A 437 5.97 25.76 -14.08
CA GLU A 437 6.89 26.31 -15.09
C GLU A 437 7.89 25.26 -15.58
N ALA A 438 8.33 24.31 -14.74
CA ALA A 438 9.19 23.22 -15.22
C ALA A 438 8.46 22.29 -16.18
N ARG A 439 7.18 21.97 -15.92
CA ARG A 439 6.36 21.19 -16.86
C ARG A 439 6.20 21.91 -18.20
N ARG A 440 5.93 23.22 -18.15
CA ARG A 440 5.83 24.07 -19.34
C ARG A 440 7.14 24.14 -20.11
N LEU A 441 8.27 24.32 -19.42
CA LEU A 441 9.59 24.31 -20.04
C LEU A 441 9.82 23.02 -20.84
N VAL A 442 9.47 21.87 -20.27
CA VAL A 442 9.60 20.57 -20.96
C VAL A 442 8.65 20.48 -22.15
N ASP A 443 7.38 20.81 -21.94
CA ASP A 443 6.36 20.79 -23.00
C ASP A 443 6.74 21.69 -24.20
N ASP A 444 7.04 22.96 -23.94
CA ASP A 444 7.36 23.96 -24.97
C ASP A 444 8.65 23.59 -25.72
N THR A 445 9.69 23.11 -25.01
CA THR A 445 10.97 22.73 -25.65
C THR A 445 10.77 21.56 -26.61
N PHE A 446 10.08 20.50 -26.18
CA PHE A 446 9.83 19.34 -27.04
C PHE A 446 8.88 19.65 -28.18
N ARG A 447 7.86 20.49 -27.98
CA ARG A 447 6.99 20.95 -29.09
C ARG A 447 7.78 21.66 -30.17
N ARG A 448 8.65 22.59 -29.79
CA ARG A 448 9.51 23.34 -30.73
C ARG A 448 10.42 22.39 -31.51
N PHE A 449 11.05 21.45 -30.83
CA PHE A 449 11.92 20.46 -31.46
C PHE A 449 11.15 19.52 -32.41
N PHE A 450 10.02 18.97 -31.97
CA PHE A 450 9.19 18.05 -32.76
C PHE A 450 8.55 18.70 -33.98
N LEU A 451 8.18 19.98 -33.88
CA LEU A 451 7.67 20.75 -35.02
C LEU A 451 8.78 21.29 -35.93
N GLY A 452 10.05 21.02 -35.62
CA GLY A 452 11.19 21.50 -36.41
C GLY A 452 11.46 23.00 -36.31
N VAL A 453 10.93 23.67 -35.27
CA VAL A 453 11.25 25.08 -34.98
C VAL A 453 12.70 25.22 -34.53
N THR A 454 13.20 24.22 -33.80
CA THR A 454 14.61 24.10 -33.40
C THR A 454 15.18 22.79 -33.94
N THR A 455 16.49 22.80 -34.20
CA THR A 455 17.24 21.61 -34.61
C THR A 455 17.60 20.72 -33.43
N ASP A 456 17.72 21.31 -32.24
CA ASP A 456 18.13 20.72 -30.97
C ASP A 456 17.18 21.14 -29.83
N LEU A 457 17.43 20.60 -28.62
CA LEU A 457 16.65 20.88 -27.42
C LEU A 457 17.13 22.19 -26.76
N ASP A 458 16.64 23.33 -27.26
CA ASP A 458 17.02 24.66 -26.73
C ASP A 458 16.23 25.04 -25.46
N TRP A 459 16.72 24.55 -24.32
CA TRP A 459 16.14 24.80 -22.99
C TRP A 459 16.22 26.26 -22.56
N LEU A 460 17.34 26.93 -22.82
CA LEU A 460 17.61 28.26 -22.30
C LEU A 460 16.76 29.31 -23.03
N GLU A 461 16.67 29.22 -24.35
CA GLU A 461 15.80 30.12 -25.11
C GLU A 461 14.33 29.93 -24.70
N THR A 462 13.90 28.67 -24.50
CA THR A 462 12.54 28.38 -24.06
C THR A 462 12.25 28.96 -22.67
N ALA A 463 13.18 28.86 -21.71
CA ALA A 463 13.04 29.50 -20.41
C ALA A 463 12.99 31.04 -20.48
N ILE A 464 13.76 31.65 -21.38
CA ILE A 464 13.72 33.11 -21.63
C ILE A 464 12.35 33.52 -22.18
N GLN A 465 11.78 32.75 -23.11
CA GLN A 465 10.45 33.03 -23.65
C GLN A 465 9.36 32.92 -22.57
N ILE A 466 9.43 31.90 -21.72
CA ILE A 466 8.49 31.71 -20.60
C ILE A 466 8.56 32.91 -19.63
N THR A 467 9.77 33.31 -19.21
CA THR A 467 9.95 34.42 -18.26
C THR A 467 9.53 35.79 -18.82
N ARG A 468 9.77 36.03 -20.12
CA ARG A 468 9.32 37.26 -20.81
C ARG A 468 7.81 37.34 -20.96
N GLY A 469 7.14 36.21 -21.18
CA GLY A 469 5.67 36.14 -21.30
C GLY A 469 4.90 36.34 -19.98
N VAL A 470 5.58 36.31 -18.83
CA VAL A 470 4.97 36.54 -17.49
C VAL A 470 5.12 38.00 -17.03
N SER A 471 5.90 38.81 -17.75
CA SER A 471 6.17 40.23 -17.42
C SER A 471 5.23 41.23 -18.13
N GLN A 472 4.13 40.75 -18.72
CA GLN A 472 3.01 41.53 -19.24
C GLN A 472 1.74 41.15 -18.48
#